data_AF-A0A969ERB5-F1
#
_entry.id   AF-A0A969ERB5-F1
#
_cell.length_a   1.000
_cell.length_b   1.000
_cell.length_c   1.000
_cell.angle_alpha   90.00
_cell.angle_beta   90.00
_cell.angle_gamma   90.00
#
_symmetry.space_group_name_H-M   'P 1'
#
loop_
_entity.id
_entity.type
_entity.pdbx_description
1 polymer ?
#
loop_
_entity_poly.entity_id
_entity_poly.type
_entity_poly.pdbx_seq_one_letter_code
_entity_poly.pdbx_strand_id
1 'polypeptide(L)' 'MTLAETIYTHSLKLPEPAALEVLAFIQDLEKRYGVGPASDDTEAFLAAVAGTLGDDFPDDISEIDLGKDVLRETLD' A
#
# COMPACT_ATOMS: atom_id res chain seq x y z
N MET A 1 0.73 -28.48 -8.70
CA MET A 1 1.72 -27.43 -8.99
C MET A 1 0.96 -26.13 -9.20
N THR A 2 1.21 -25.13 -8.35
CA THR A 2 0.57 -23.82 -8.42
C THR A 2 1.28 -22.92 -9.44
N LEU A 3 0.64 -21.82 -9.82
CA LEU A 3 1.27 -20.82 -10.70
C LEU A 3 2.55 -20.25 -10.06
N ALA A 4 2.52 -19.96 -8.76
CA ALA A 4 3.68 -19.47 -8.01
C ALA A 4 4.83 -20.48 -8.01
N GLU A 5 4.55 -21.75 -7.76
CA GLU A 5 5.55 -22.84 -7.81
C GLU A 5 6.15 -23.00 -9.21
N THR A 6 5.34 -22.80 -10.25
CA THR A 6 5.79 -22.85 -11.65
C THR A 6 6.75 -21.72 -11.95
N ILE A 7 6.38 -20.47 -11.63
CA ILE A 7 7.23 -19.30 -11.84
C ILE A 7 8.58 -19.47 -11.13
N TYR A 8 8.55 -19.89 -9.86
CA TYR A 8 9.78 -20.12 -9.09
C TYR A 8 10.68 -21.21 -9.70
N THR A 9 10.10 -22.33 -10.14
CA THR A 9 10.88 -23.41 -10.75
C THR A 9 11.55 -22.97 -12.06
N HIS A 10 10.89 -22.10 -12.82
CA HIS A 10 11.44 -21.54 -14.04
C HIS A 10 12.51 -20.47 -13.75
N SER A 11 12.35 -19.64 -12.72
CA SER A 11 13.33 -18.61 -12.36
C SER A 11 14.68 -19.19 -11.95
N LEU A 12 14.70 -20.37 -11.31
CA LEU A 12 15.94 -21.06 -10.90
C LEU A 12 16.85 -21.48 -12.07
N LYS A 13 16.31 -21.58 -13.28
CA LYS A 13 17.05 -22.01 -14.47
C LYS A 13 17.59 -20.84 -15.29
N LEU A 14 17.28 -19.61 -14.89
CA LEU A 14 17.68 -18.42 -15.64
C LEU A 14 19.16 -18.09 -15.38
N PRO A 15 19.92 -17.72 -16.42
CA PRO A 15 21.23 -17.12 -16.23
C PRO A 15 21.09 -15.73 -15.59
N GLU A 16 22.12 -15.30 -14.87
CA GLU A 16 22.11 -14.04 -14.10
C GLU A 16 21.63 -12.80 -14.88
N PRO A 17 22.03 -12.57 -16.15
CA PRO A 17 21.52 -11.43 -16.91
C PRO A 17 19.99 -11.48 -17.11
N ALA A 18 19.45 -12.67 -17.38
CA ALA A 18 18.00 -12.84 -17.54
C ALA A 18 17.26 -12.71 -16.20
N ALA A 19 17.88 -13.09 -15.08
CA ALA A 19 17.31 -12.87 -13.75
C ALA A 19 17.19 -11.37 -13.43
N LEU A 20 18.17 -10.55 -13.83
CA LEU A 20 18.13 -9.08 -13.68
C LEU A 20 17.02 -8.46 -14.53
N GLU A 21 16.83 -8.92 -15.77
CA GLU A 21 15.72 -8.46 -16.63
C GLU A 21 14.36 -8.79 -16.02
N VAL A 22 14.20 -10.00 -15.48
CA VAL A 22 12.97 -10.41 -14.78
C VAL A 22 12.73 -9.57 -13.54
N LEU A 23 13.77 -9.26 -12.76
CA LEU A 23 13.66 -8.38 -11.59
C LEU A 23 13.17 -6.98 -11.99
N ALA A 24 13.75 -6.40 -13.05
CA ALA A 24 13.32 -5.09 -13.56
C ALA A 24 11.86 -5.12 -14.03
N PHE A 25 11.42 -6.19 -14.68
CA PHE A 25 10.03 -6.36 -15.10
C PHE A 25 9.05 -6.48 -13.92
N ILE A 26 9.43 -7.19 -12.87
CA ILE A 26 8.63 -7.29 -11.63
C ILE A 26 8.50 -5.90 -10.98
N GLN A 27 9.59 -5.14 -10.87
CA GLN A 27 9.57 -3.78 -10.32
C GLN A 27 8.67 -2.83 -11.11
N ASP A 28 8.64 -2.95 -12.44
CA ASP A 28 7.72 -2.18 -13.28
C ASP A 28 6.24 -2.57 -13.01
N LEU A 29 5.96 -3.86 -12.88
CA LEU A 29 4.62 -4.34 -12.53
C LEU A 29 4.19 -3.84 -11.14
N GLU A 30 5.05 -3.95 -10.15
CA GLU A 30 4.86 -3.45 -8.79
C GLU A 30 4.45 -1.97 -8.81
N LYS A 31 5.18 -1.13 -9.55
CA LYS A 31 4.85 0.28 -9.74
C LYS A 31 3.49 0.47 -10.42
N ARG A 32 3.18 -0.29 -11.48
CA ARG A 32 1.91 -0.17 -12.21
C ARG A 32 0.68 -0.55 -11.38
N TYR A 33 0.82 -1.53 -10.49
CA TYR A 33 -0.27 -1.99 -9.63
C TYR A 33 -0.27 -1.33 -8.24
N GLY A 34 0.66 -0.40 -7.96
CA GLY A 34 0.79 0.22 -6.65
C GLY A 34 1.18 -0.78 -5.54
N VAL A 35 1.75 -1.92 -5.92
CA VAL A 35 2.22 -2.96 -5.00
C VAL A 35 3.70 -2.70 -4.78
N GLY A 36 4.02 -1.80 -3.86
CA GLY A 36 5.39 -1.57 -3.42
C GLY A 36 5.65 -2.22 -2.06
N PRO A 37 6.91 -2.32 -1.61
CA PRO A 37 7.17 -2.54 -0.20
C PRO A 37 6.40 -1.49 0.59
N ALA A 38 5.60 -1.93 1.56
CA ALA A 38 4.99 -1.02 2.52
C ALA A 38 6.14 -0.25 3.16
N SER A 39 6.20 1.04 2.87
CA SER A 39 7.17 1.91 3.48
C SER A 39 6.75 2.09 4.93
N ASP A 40 7.47 1.51 5.88
CA ASP A 40 7.32 1.82 7.31
C ASP A 40 7.76 3.28 7.63
N ASP A 41 8.20 4.01 6.61
CA ASP A 41 8.55 5.41 6.70
C ASP A 41 7.30 6.29 6.82
N THR A 42 7.00 6.65 8.06
CA THR A 42 5.92 7.58 8.41
C THR A 42 6.15 8.96 7.80
N GLU A 43 7.39 9.39 7.61
CA GLU A 43 7.72 10.70 7.05
C GLU A 43 7.35 10.77 5.56
N ALA A 44 7.66 9.71 4.81
CA ALA A 44 7.26 9.59 3.41
C ALA A 44 5.74 9.53 3.24
N PHE A 45 5.04 8.82 4.13
CA PHE A 45 3.58 8.80 4.16
C PHE A 45 2.98 10.19 4.44
N LEU A 46 3.45 10.88 5.49
CA LEU A 46 2.98 12.21 5.84
C LEU A 46 3.24 13.21 4.71
N ALA A 47 4.39 13.15 4.03
CA ALA A 47 4.70 14.00 2.89
C ALA A 47 3.78 13.74 1.68
N ALA A 48 3.40 12.49 1.43
CA ALA A 48 2.47 12.13 0.35
C ALA A 48 1.03 12.57 0.64
N VAL A 49 0.64 12.60 1.91
CA VAL A 49 -0.71 13.01 2.34
C VAL A 49 -0.82 14.51 2.59
N ALA A 50 0.28 15.17 2.97
CA ALA A 50 0.32 16.61 3.18
C ALA A 50 -0.10 17.36 1.90
N GLY A 51 -1.17 18.16 2.02
CA GLY A 51 -1.74 18.91 0.89
C GLY A 51 -2.75 18.13 0.04
N THR A 52 -3.07 16.88 0.38
CA THR A 52 -4.23 16.16 -0.20
C THR A 52 -5.55 16.48 0.50
N LEU A 53 -5.47 17.09 1.70
CA LEU A 53 -6.60 17.65 2.39
C LEU A 53 -7.00 18.95 1.66
N GLY A 54 -8.19 18.97 1.06
CA GLY A 54 -8.72 20.14 0.38
C GLY A 54 -9.25 21.18 1.37
N ASP A 55 -9.63 22.35 0.85
CA ASP A 55 -10.17 23.48 1.64
C ASP A 55 -11.44 23.14 2.44
N ASP A 56 -12.13 22.05 2.08
CA ASP A 56 -13.31 21.53 2.78
C ASP A 56 -12.94 20.61 3.97
N PHE A 57 -11.64 20.38 4.23
CA PHE A 57 -11.22 19.65 5.42
C PHE A 57 -11.29 20.58 6.63
N PRO A 58 -12.04 20.23 7.69
CA PRO A 58 -12.26 21.13 8.82
C PRO A 58 -10.98 21.31 9.65
N ASP A 59 -10.51 22.55 9.70
CA ASP A 59 -9.35 22.97 10.51
C ASP A 59 -9.70 23.22 11.98
N ASP A 60 -10.99 23.20 12.31
CA ASP A 60 -11.58 23.65 13.57
C ASP A 60 -12.32 22.54 14.33
N ILE A 61 -11.96 21.26 14.10
CA ILE A 61 -12.52 20.14 14.86
C ILE A 61 -12.26 20.34 16.36
N SER A 62 -13.35 20.40 17.11
CA SER A 62 -13.39 20.54 18.56
C SER A 62 -14.00 19.29 19.22
N GLU A 63 -14.03 19.26 20.56
CA GLU A 63 -14.68 18.16 21.30
C GLU A 63 -16.18 18.01 20.98
N ILE A 64 -16.82 19.05 20.45
CA ILE A 64 -18.25 19.04 20.10
C ILE A 64 -18.47 18.24 18.80
N ASP A 65 -17.47 18.20 17.93
CA ASP A 65 -17.51 17.53 16.62
C ASP A 65 -17.18 16.03 16.74
N LEU A 66 -16.55 15.63 17.84
CA LEU A 66 -16.23 14.24 18.13
C LEU A 66 -17.50 13.45 18.52
N GLY A 67 -17.69 12.30 17.88
CA GLY A 67 -18.73 11.35 18.27
C GLY A 67 -18.55 10.93 19.72
N LYS A 68 -19.64 10.90 20.48
CA LYS A 68 -19.62 10.36 21.85
C LYS A 68 -19.49 8.84 21.77
N ASP A 69 -18.51 8.30 22.48
CA ASP A 69 -18.41 6.85 22.69
C ASP A 69 -19.64 6.36 23.45
N VAL A 70 -20.61 5.83 22.71
CA VAL A 70 -21.80 5.19 23.26
C VAL A 70 -21.68 3.68 23.08
N LEU A 71 -22.23 2.94 24.05
CA LEU A 71 -22.34 1.49 23.94
C LEU A 71 -23.10 1.16 22.65
N ARG A 72 -22.60 0.16 21.91
CA ARG A 72 -23.25 -0.34 20.71
C ARG A 72 -24.69 -0.74 21.07
N GLU A 73 -25.67 -0.14 20.42
CA GLU A 73 -27.07 -0.50 20.64
C GLU A 73 -27.28 -1.98 20.30
N THR A 74 -27.96 -2.70 21.18
CA THR A 74 -28.46 -4.03 20.85
C THR A 74 -29.57 -3.87 19.84
N LEU A 75 -29.35 -4.36 18.62
CA LEU A 75 -30.40 -4.52 17.62
C LEU A 75 -31.42 -5.53 18.16
N ASP A 76 -32.62 -5.07 18.48
CA ASP A 76 -33.80 -5.92 18.73
C ASP A 76 -34.26 -6.62 17.44
#